data_AF-A0A094NXN8-F1
#
_entry.id   AF-A0A094NXN8-F1
#
_cell.length_a   1.000
_cell.length_b   1.000
_cell.length_c   1.000
_cell.angle_alpha   90.00
_cell.angle_beta   90.00
_cell.angle_gamma   90.00
#
_symmetry.space_group_name_H-M   'P 1'
#
loop_
_entity.id
_entity.type
_entity.pdbx_description
1 polymer ?
#
loop_
_entity_poly.entity_id
_entity_poly.type
_entity_poly.pdbx_seq_one_letter_code
_entity_poly.pdbx_strand_id
1 'polypeptide(L)' 'MRITELRARIAEYFPDPTTYSRDTVHAELGGVTVEQALVMGQEPGDIWKGIVAHNPEMPA' A
#
# COMPACT_ATOMS: atom_id res chain seq x y z
N MET A 1 -2.17 -12.08 2.68
CA MET A 1 -3.18 -11.07 3.09
C MET A 1 -4.14 -10.87 1.93
N ARG A 2 -5.45 -10.78 2.16
CA ARG A 2 -6.44 -10.48 1.12
C ARG A 2 -6.46 -8.98 0.78
N ILE A 3 -6.92 -8.63 -0.42
CA ILE A 3 -7.06 -7.22 -0.85
C ILE A 3 -7.95 -6.41 0.11
N THR A 4 -9.02 -7.02 0.63
CA THR A 4 -9.92 -6.36 1.61
C THR A 4 -9.20 -6.02 2.91
N GLU A 5 -8.29 -6.88 3.38
CA GLU A 5 -7.49 -6.64 4.59
C GLU A 5 -6.44 -5.54 4.34
N LEU A 6 -5.79 -5.52 3.17
CA LEU A 6 -4.88 -4.44 2.79
C LEU A 6 -5.59 -3.09 2.79
N ARG A 7 -6.76 -3.01 2.14
CA ARG A 7 -7.56 -1.78 2.08
C ARG A 7 -8.01 -1.32 3.47
N ALA A 8 -8.39 -2.26 4.34
CA ALA A 8 -8.74 -1.94 5.73
C ALA A 8 -7.53 -1.34 6.46
N ARG A 9 -6.36 -1.96 6.38
CA ARG A 9 -5.14 -1.44 7.02
C ARG A 9 -4.76 -0.05 6.50
N ILE A 10 -4.81 0.18 5.20
CA ILE A 10 -4.52 1.52 4.65
C ILE A 10 -5.49 2.56 5.23
N ALA A 11 -6.77 2.22 5.36
CA ALA A 11 -7.77 3.13 5.96
C ALA A 11 -7.57 3.37 7.47
N GLU A 12 -6.87 2.48 8.18
CA GLU A 12 -6.55 2.67 9.61
C GLU A 12 -5.43 3.70 9.82
N TYR A 13 -4.46 3.77 8.91
CA TYR A 13 -3.27 4.62 9.07
C TYR A 13 -3.33 5.93 8.27
N PHE A 14 -4.08 5.95 7.16
CA PHE A 14 -4.15 7.11 6.27
C PHE A 14 -5.53 7.75 6.31
N PRO A 15 -5.63 9.08 6.56
CA PRO A 15 -6.92 9.77 6.64
C PRO A 15 -7.65 9.82 5.30
N ASP A 16 -6.93 9.75 4.18
CA ASP A 16 -7.50 9.62 2.84
C ASP A 16 -6.88 8.40 2.13
N PRO A 17 -7.39 7.18 2.38
CA PRO A 17 -6.80 5.95 1.86
C PRO A 17 -6.96 5.82 0.34
N THR A 18 -7.98 6.47 -0.23
CA THR A 18 -8.24 6.41 -1.68
C THR A 18 -7.22 7.25 -2.45
N THR A 19 -7.02 8.49 -2.02
CA THR A 19 -6.00 9.38 -2.59
C THR A 19 -4.62 8.80 -2.39
N TYR A 20 -4.30 8.34 -1.18
CA TYR A 20 -3.02 7.69 -0.89
C TYR A 20 -2.74 6.50 -1.82
N SER A 21 -3.72 5.61 -2.02
CA SER A 21 -3.51 4.41 -2.83
C SER A 21 -3.33 4.70 -4.33
N ARG A 22 -3.83 5.85 -4.81
CA ARG A 22 -3.82 6.23 -6.22
C ARG A 22 -2.68 7.16 -6.61
N ASP A 23 -2.26 8.03 -5.69
CA ASP A 23 -1.38 9.16 -6.00
C ASP A 23 0.00 9.03 -5.35
N THR A 24 0.14 8.23 -4.28
CA THR A 24 1.44 8.00 -3.65
C THR A 24 2.19 6.90 -4.39
N VAL A 25 3.39 7.25 -4.86
CA VAL A 25 4.32 6.32 -5.54
C VAL A 25 5.31 5.77 -4.53
N HIS A 26 5.48 4.44 -4.53
CA HIS A 26 6.39 3.73 -3.63
C HIS A 26 7.54 3.15 -4.44
N ALA A 27 8.77 3.54 -4.13
CA ALA A 27 9.97 2.98 -4.78
C ALA A 27 10.09 1.47 -4.53
N GLU A 28 9.64 1.05 -3.36
CA GLU A 28 9.60 -0.30 -2.80
C GLU A 28 8.63 -1.22 -3.55
N LEU A 29 7.63 -0.64 -4.23
CA LEU A 29 6.71 -1.38 -5.10
C LEU A 29 7.17 -1.40 -6.57
N GLY A 30 8.37 -0.88 -6.85
CA GLY A 30 8.90 -0.72 -8.21
C GLY A 30 8.61 0.65 -8.82
N GLY A 31 8.37 1.67 -8.00
CA GLY A 31 8.10 3.04 -8.47
C GLY A 31 6.68 3.21 -9.00
N VAL A 32 5.71 2.50 -8.41
CA VAL A 32 4.29 2.55 -8.76
C VAL A 32 3.44 2.81 -7.53
N THR A 33 2.18 3.15 -7.73
CA THR A 33 1.21 3.34 -6.65
C THR A 33 0.61 2.02 -6.19
N VAL A 34 -0.05 2.03 -5.02
CA VAL A 34 -0.71 0.83 -4.47
C VAL A 34 -1.73 0.25 -5.45
N GLU A 35 -2.56 1.08 -6.07
CA GLU A 35 -3.56 0.62 -7.05
C GLU A 35 -2.89 0.04 -8.30
N GLN A 36 -1.79 0.63 -8.77
CA GLN A 36 -1.03 0.09 -9.89
C GLN A 36 -0.41 -1.27 -9.55
N ALA A 37 0.18 -1.42 -8.36
CA ALA A 37 0.73 -2.68 -7.88
C ALA A 37 -0.35 -3.78 -7.79
N LEU A 38 -1.55 -3.44 -7.32
CA LEU A 38 -2.70 -4.35 -7.31
C LEU A 38 -3.12 -4.78 -8.72
N VAL A 39 -3.17 -3.84 -9.68
CA VAL A 39 -3.50 -4.14 -11.09
C VAL A 39 -2.43 -5.01 -11.75
N MET A 40 -1.16 -4.82 -11.38
CA MET A 40 -0.03 -5.66 -11.82
C MET A 40 -0.05 -7.06 -11.21
N GLY A 41 -0.95 -7.34 -10.27
CA GLY A 41 -1.07 -8.64 -9.61
C GLY A 41 -0.05 -8.88 -8.51
N GLN A 42 0.56 -7.83 -7.95
CA GLN A 42 1.42 -7.97 -6.77
C GLN A 42 0.61 -8.47 -5.58
N GLU A 43 1.21 -9.34 -4.77
CA GLU A 43 0.57 -9.89 -3.59
C GLU A 43 0.29 -8.77 -2.57
N PRO A 44 -0.95 -8.66 -2.01
CA PRO A 44 -1.29 -7.60 -1.07
C PRO A 44 -0.41 -7.55 0.18
N GLY A 45 0.14 -8.71 0.58
CA GLY A 45 1.09 -8.79 1.69
C GLY A 45 2.43 -8.11 1.39
N ASP A 46 2.91 -8.20 0.15
CA ASP A 46 4.15 -7.53 -0.26
C ASP A 46 3.93 -6.03 -0.51
N ILE A 47 2.75 -5.67 -1.02
CA ILE A 47 2.32 -4.26 -1.10
C ILE A 47 2.32 -3.62 0.30
N TRP A 48 1.78 -4.32 1.30
CA TRP A 48 1.80 -3.83 2.68
C TRP A 48 3.23 -3.62 3.20
N LYS A 49 4.15 -4.56 2.94
CA LYS A 49 5.56 -4.40 3.34
C LYS A 49 6.20 -3.18 2.68
N GLY A 50 5.92 -2.94 1.39
CA GLY A 50 6.41 -1.75 0.69
C GLY A 50 5.87 -0.45 1.30
N ILE A 51 4.59 -0.44 1.69
CA ILE A 51 3.99 0.69 2.41
C ILE A 51 4.68 0.94 3.76
N VAL A 52 4.90 -0.10 4.57
CA VAL A 52 5.57 0.05 5.88
C VAL A 52 7.03 0.47 5.70
N ALA A 53 7.75 -0.08 4.72
CA ALA A 53 9.12 0.31 4.44
C ALA A 53 9.23 1.79 4.04
N HIS A 54 8.25 2.30 3.30
CA HIS A 54 8.13 3.72 2.95
C HIS A 54 7.77 4.62 4.14
N ASN A 55 7.00 4.09 5.10
CA ASN A 55 6.48 4.83 6.26
C ASN A 55 7.03 4.21 7.58
N PRO A 56 8.25 4.57 8.00
CA PRO A 56 8.94 3.91 9.12
C PRO A 56 8.28 4.12 10.49
N GLU A 57 7.30 5.01 10.60
CA GLU A 57 6.46 5.22 11.79
C GLU A 57 5.35 4.18 11.95
N MET A 58 5.05 3.39 10.91
CA MET A 58 4.04 2.34 10.95
C MET A 58 4.63 1.02 11.50
N PRO A 59 3.88 0.25 12.31
CA PRO A 59 4.33 -1.04 12.78
C PRO A 59 4.39 -2.07 11.64
N ALA A 60 5.45 -2.88 11.64
CA ALA A 60 5.71 -3.95 10.67
C ALA A 60 4.75 -5.15 10.82
#